data_AF-K6WU21-F1
#
_entry.id   AF-K6WU21-F1
#
_cell.length_a   1.000
_cell.length_b   1.000
_cell.length_c   1.000
_cell.angle_alpha   90.00
_cell.angle_beta   90.00
_cell.angle_gamma   90.00
#
_symmetry.space_group_name_H-M   'P 1'
#
loop_
_entity.id
_entity.type
_entity.pdbx_description
1 polymer ?
#
loop_
_entity_poly.entity_id
_entity_poly.type
_entity_poly.pdbx_seq_one_letter_code
_entity_poly.pdbx_strand_id
1 'polypeptide(L)'
;MREGDSPSTSSERVLDELRALRKRTDGASVAGLASSPTITQLVGNGDPLVAWSRLQHLALDAEWSREIEAACYSLGFASTSDTHLGRLEDFAAEFYMDERQARRYSDRGLIELSRLITSNWILDAVPTCDVVLNANGPTCCELYARCGHPESVRMDPPRFEVLSDAPAEELHPQWVTEQHDGRCTTRFARPAAVLLSGETSLVVRWSGEVWPKFSAQLSGSWVESTPVVECLGNKMMIRWFPSGSSSETEGVSDKSRNRGVAGGDDDQN
;
A
#
# COMPACT_ATOMS: atom_id res chain seq x y z
N MET A 1 34.02 12.59 -1.07
CA MET A 1 32.58 12.28 -1.13
C MET A 1 32.49 10.93 -1.83
N ARG A 2 32.31 9.83 -1.08
CA ARG A 2 32.25 8.49 -1.66
C ARG A 2 30.85 8.25 -2.21
N GLU A 3 30.73 8.02 -3.51
CA GLU A 3 29.63 7.23 -4.06
C GLU A 3 29.67 5.84 -3.42
N GLY A 4 28.52 5.30 -3.00
CA GLY A 4 28.40 3.87 -2.74
C GLY A 4 27.94 3.45 -1.35
N ASP A 5 26.85 4.02 -0.85
CA ASP A 5 25.97 3.25 0.06
C ASP A 5 24.52 3.71 -0.18
N SER A 6 23.83 3.04 -1.11
CA SER A 6 22.38 3.17 -1.18
C SER A 6 21.82 2.61 0.12
N PRO A 7 21.02 3.35 0.89
CA PRO A 7 20.48 2.87 2.16
C PRO A 7 19.70 1.57 1.92
N SER A 8 19.97 0.55 2.74
CA SER A 8 19.38 -0.78 2.60
C SER A 8 17.85 -0.72 2.62
N THR A 9 17.22 -1.40 1.67
CA THR A 9 15.76 -1.52 1.54
C THR A 9 15.18 -2.31 2.71
N SER A 10 13.88 -2.14 3.00
CA SER A 10 13.21 -2.96 4.01
C SER A 10 13.37 -4.47 3.74
N SER A 11 13.35 -4.91 2.47
CA SER A 11 13.52 -6.33 2.12
C SER A 11 14.92 -6.85 2.46
N GLU A 12 15.97 -6.05 2.29
CA GLU A 12 17.33 -6.44 2.65
C GLU A 12 17.49 -6.57 4.16
N ARG A 13 16.93 -5.61 4.92
CA ARG A 13 16.93 -5.66 6.39
C ARG A 13 16.17 -6.87 6.92
N VAL A 14 15.00 -7.17 6.35
CA VAL A 14 14.24 -8.38 6.70
C VAL A 14 15.04 -9.64 6.37
N LEU A 15 15.69 -9.72 5.21
CA LEU A 15 16.51 -10.88 4.85
C LEU A 15 17.67 -11.09 5.84
N ASP A 16 18.34 -10.02 6.25
CA ASP A 16 19.42 -10.10 7.23
C ASP A 16 18.93 -10.52 8.62
N GLU A 17 17.78 -9.99 9.06
CA GLU A 17 17.13 -10.43 10.29
C GLU A 17 16.70 -11.91 10.22
N LEU A 18 16.11 -12.36 9.11
CA LEU A 18 15.77 -13.78 8.89
C LEU A 18 17.00 -14.68 8.94
N ARG A 19 18.13 -14.26 8.34
CA ARG A 19 19.40 -15.00 8.40
C ARG A 19 19.96 -15.04 9.82
N ALA A 20 19.79 -13.98 10.60
CA ALA A 20 20.19 -13.93 12.00
C ALA A 20 19.33 -14.89 12.84
N LEU A 21 18.00 -14.83 12.71
CA LEU A 21 17.05 -15.73 13.36
C LEU A 21 17.36 -17.20 13.07
N ARG A 22 17.60 -17.52 11.79
CA ARG A 22 17.96 -18.87 11.36
C ARG A 22 19.16 -19.45 12.13
N LYS A 23 20.16 -18.63 12.45
CA LYS A 23 21.38 -19.08 13.15
C LYS A 23 21.19 -19.27 14.65
N ARG A 24 20.09 -18.79 15.23
CA ARG A 24 19.81 -18.95 16.66
C ARG A 24 19.47 -20.41 16.97
N THR A 25 19.74 -20.83 18.20
CA THR A 25 19.40 -22.18 18.67
C THR A 25 17.89 -22.41 18.63
N ASP A 26 17.13 -21.45 19.14
CA ASP A 26 15.67 -21.42 19.17
C ASP A 26 15.00 -20.98 17.85
N GLY A 27 15.79 -20.73 16.80
CA GLY A 27 15.29 -20.27 15.51
C GLY A 27 14.50 -18.96 15.60
N ALA A 28 13.38 -18.90 14.87
CA ALA A 28 12.40 -17.83 14.96
C ALA A 28 11.52 -18.03 16.20
N SER A 29 11.96 -17.46 17.32
CA SER A 29 11.23 -17.41 18.59
C SER A 29 10.78 -15.98 18.91
N VAL A 30 9.91 -15.83 19.92
CA VAL A 30 9.53 -14.50 20.46
C VAL A 30 10.78 -13.71 20.91
N ALA A 31 11.75 -14.37 21.55
CA ALA A 31 12.99 -13.74 21.98
C ALA A 31 13.89 -13.37 20.78
N GLY A 32 13.91 -14.19 19.74
CA GLY A 32 14.57 -13.86 18.48
C GLY A 32 13.97 -12.61 17.84
N LEU A 33 12.64 -12.56 17.73
CA LEU A 33 11.93 -11.43 17.12
C LEU A 33 12.03 -10.14 17.94
N ALA A 34 12.14 -10.21 19.26
CA ALA A 34 12.47 -9.06 20.09
C ALA A 34 13.82 -8.41 19.71
N SER A 35 14.73 -9.17 19.09
CA SER A 35 16.01 -8.68 18.53
C SER A 35 15.97 -8.43 17.02
N SER A 36 14.80 -8.53 16.38
CA SER A 36 14.58 -8.32 14.93
C SER A 36 13.56 -7.20 14.73
N PRO A 37 13.98 -5.94 14.90
CA PRO A 37 13.05 -4.80 14.96
C PRO A 37 12.29 -4.59 13.65
N THR A 38 12.89 -4.87 12.49
CA THR A 38 12.23 -4.67 11.20
C THR A 38 11.07 -5.64 11.02
N ILE A 39 11.31 -6.94 11.22
CA ILE A 39 10.28 -7.98 11.12
C ILE A 39 9.19 -7.74 12.16
N THR A 40 9.58 -7.44 13.41
CA THR A 40 8.63 -7.19 14.50
C THR A 40 7.75 -5.96 14.22
N GLN A 41 8.31 -4.90 13.65
CA GLN A 41 7.53 -3.75 13.26
C GLN A 41 6.57 -4.06 12.11
N LEU A 42 7.03 -4.76 11.07
CA LEU A 42 6.24 -5.03 9.86
C LEU A 42 5.08 -6.01 10.11
N VAL A 43 5.33 -7.07 10.88
CA VAL A 43 4.39 -8.17 11.07
C VAL A 43 3.62 -8.05 12.39
N GLY A 44 4.25 -7.53 13.43
CA GLY A 44 3.67 -7.42 14.78
C GLY A 44 3.37 -6.00 15.25
N ASN A 45 3.58 -4.98 14.41
CA ASN A 45 3.43 -3.57 14.79
C ASN A 45 4.21 -3.21 16.08
N GLY A 46 5.40 -3.77 16.23
CA GLY A 46 6.28 -3.53 17.38
C GLY A 46 6.16 -4.57 18.49
N ASP A 47 5.17 -5.47 18.46
CA ASP A 47 5.00 -6.54 19.45
C ASP A 47 5.65 -7.86 18.97
N PRO A 48 6.71 -8.37 19.63
CA PRO A 48 7.38 -9.61 19.24
C PRO A 48 6.51 -10.87 19.31
N LEU A 49 5.57 -10.94 20.26
CA LEU A 49 4.68 -12.09 20.42
C LEU A 49 3.67 -12.15 19.27
N VAL A 50 3.10 -10.99 18.93
CA VAL A 50 2.20 -10.86 17.77
C VAL A 50 2.96 -11.14 16.48
N ALA A 51 4.17 -10.60 16.33
CA ALA A 51 5.03 -10.86 15.18
C ALA A 51 5.32 -12.35 15.02
N TRP A 52 5.65 -13.05 16.11
CA TRP A 52 5.95 -14.48 16.10
C TRP A 52 4.74 -15.30 15.66
N SER A 53 3.60 -15.11 16.32
CA SER A 53 2.39 -15.88 16.02
C SER A 53 1.93 -15.67 14.58
N ARG A 54 1.97 -14.42 14.08
CA ARG A 54 1.61 -14.12 12.69
C ARG A 54 2.60 -14.66 11.69
N LEU A 55 3.90 -14.49 11.92
CA LEU A 55 4.93 -15.01 11.03
C LEU A 55 4.82 -16.53 10.92
N GLN A 56 4.62 -17.23 12.04
CA GLN A 56 4.40 -18.67 12.05
C GLN A 56 3.14 -19.05 11.25
N HIS A 57 1.99 -18.40 11.50
CA HIS A 57 0.78 -18.68 10.74
C HIS A 57 0.98 -18.41 9.24
N LEU A 58 1.47 -17.24 8.85
CA LEU A 58 1.67 -16.89 7.44
C LEU A 58 2.66 -17.83 6.72
N ALA A 59 3.71 -18.26 7.42
CA ALA A 59 4.73 -19.15 6.88
C ALA A 59 4.25 -20.61 6.76
N LEU A 60 3.32 -21.05 7.60
CA LEU A 60 2.79 -22.42 7.59
C LEU A 60 1.44 -22.58 6.87
N ASP A 61 0.65 -21.51 6.76
CA ASP A 61 -0.72 -21.56 6.24
C ASP A 61 -0.79 -21.54 4.71
N ALA A 62 0.26 -21.11 4.02
CA ALA A 62 0.19 -21.05 2.57
C ALA A 62 0.84 -22.23 1.87
N GLU A 63 0.23 -22.59 0.75
CA GLU A 63 0.70 -23.59 -0.22
C GLU A 63 1.97 -23.08 -0.88
N TRP A 64 3.07 -23.10 -0.13
CA TRP A 64 4.30 -22.44 -0.53
C TRP A 64 5.17 -23.30 -1.44
N SER A 65 6.11 -22.63 -2.10
CA SER A 65 7.21 -23.26 -2.81
C SER A 65 8.05 -24.11 -1.85
N ARG A 66 8.74 -25.12 -2.39
CA ARG A 66 9.70 -25.93 -1.63
C ARG A 66 10.81 -25.07 -1.00
N GLU A 67 11.15 -23.97 -1.66
CA GLU A 67 12.07 -22.96 -1.15
C GLU A 67 11.59 -22.38 0.20
N ILE A 68 10.34 -21.92 0.28
CA ILE A 68 9.78 -21.37 1.52
C ILE A 68 9.63 -22.44 2.59
N GLU A 69 9.23 -23.67 2.21
CA GLU A 69 9.17 -24.79 3.14
C GLU A 69 10.55 -25.07 3.79
N ALA A 70 11.60 -25.11 2.98
CA ALA A 70 12.98 -25.22 3.48
C ALA A 70 13.36 -24.07 4.42
N ALA A 71 12.87 -22.86 4.15
CA ALA A 71 13.07 -21.73 5.03
C ALA A 71 12.33 -21.90 6.36
N CYS A 72 11.07 -22.35 6.35
CA CYS A 72 10.28 -22.65 7.54
C CYS A 72 10.95 -23.70 8.43
N TYR A 73 11.47 -24.77 7.83
CA TYR A 73 12.34 -25.73 8.51
C TYR A 73 13.53 -25.03 9.14
N SER A 74 14.32 -24.29 8.36
CA SER A 74 15.54 -23.64 8.84
C SER A 74 15.32 -22.63 9.98
N LEU A 75 14.14 -22.00 10.01
CA LEU A 75 13.70 -21.06 11.04
C LEU A 75 13.12 -21.77 12.28
N GLY A 76 12.89 -23.08 12.24
CA GLY A 76 12.38 -23.85 13.38
C GLY A 76 10.86 -23.87 13.50
N PHE A 77 10.13 -23.46 12.46
CA PHE A 77 8.67 -23.56 12.45
C PHE A 77 8.18 -24.99 12.17
N ALA A 78 8.95 -25.75 11.39
CA ALA A 78 8.60 -27.11 10.96
C ALA A 78 9.58 -28.19 11.48
N SER A 79 10.51 -27.84 12.37
CA SER A 79 11.48 -28.78 12.93
C SER A 79 11.64 -28.57 14.44
N THR A 80 11.96 -29.65 15.15
CA THR A 80 12.24 -29.66 16.59
C THR A 80 13.74 -29.60 16.90
N SER A 81 14.60 -29.53 15.87
CA SER A 81 16.05 -29.47 16.04
C SER A 81 16.53 -28.13 16.59
N ASP A 82 17.36 -28.18 17.64
CA ASP A 82 17.92 -27.00 18.33
C ASP A 82 19.07 -26.32 17.56
N THR A 83 19.48 -26.88 16.42
CA THR A 83 20.51 -26.30 15.57
C THR A 83 19.98 -26.07 14.17
N HIS A 84 20.40 -24.96 13.55
CA HIS A 84 20.07 -24.69 12.15
C HIS A 84 20.43 -25.84 11.22
N LEU A 85 21.58 -26.50 11.46
CA LEU A 85 22.02 -27.60 10.63
C LEU A 85 21.07 -28.80 10.78
N GLY A 86 20.74 -29.19 12.01
CA GLY A 86 19.76 -30.25 12.26
C GLY A 86 18.39 -29.94 11.64
N ARG A 87 17.95 -28.68 11.70
CA ARG A 87 16.70 -28.25 11.05
C ARG A 87 16.72 -28.43 9.52
N LEU A 88 17.87 -28.22 8.88
CA LEU A 88 18.03 -28.48 7.45
C LEU A 88 18.19 -29.98 7.14
N GLU A 89 18.76 -30.75 8.05
CA GLU A 89 18.83 -32.22 7.93
C GLU A 89 17.43 -32.83 7.99
N ASP A 90 16.54 -32.33 8.87
CA ASP A 90 15.15 -32.75 8.94
C ASP A 90 14.42 -32.52 7.60
N PHE A 91 14.57 -31.33 7.02
CA PHE A 91 14.06 -31.02 5.68
C PHE A 91 14.68 -31.91 4.60
N ALA A 92 15.99 -32.11 4.65
CA ALA A 92 16.69 -32.93 3.67
C ALA A 92 16.20 -34.38 3.69
N ALA A 93 15.95 -34.92 4.89
CA ALA A 93 15.43 -36.26 5.10
C ALA A 93 14.00 -36.41 4.58
N GLU A 94 13.12 -35.44 4.87
CA GLU A 94 11.73 -35.47 4.41
C GLU A 94 11.61 -35.47 2.88
N PHE A 95 12.46 -34.68 2.21
CA PHE A 95 12.41 -34.50 0.75
C PHE A 95 13.46 -35.30 -0.02
N TYR A 96 14.14 -36.25 0.63
CA TYR A 96 15.17 -37.12 0.04
C TYR A 96 16.25 -36.37 -0.74
N MET A 97 16.75 -35.29 -0.16
CA MET A 97 17.79 -34.46 -0.78
C MET A 97 19.08 -34.43 0.03
N ASP A 98 20.17 -33.99 -0.60
CA ASP A 98 21.42 -33.75 0.11
C ASP A 98 21.40 -32.39 0.85
N GLU A 99 22.27 -32.27 1.84
CA GLU A 99 22.38 -31.10 2.70
C GLU A 99 22.70 -29.81 1.93
N ARG A 100 23.48 -29.90 0.84
CA ARG A 100 23.84 -28.73 0.02
C ARG A 100 22.64 -28.24 -0.77
N GLN A 101 21.78 -29.14 -1.24
CA GLN A 101 20.51 -28.79 -1.86
C GLN A 101 19.55 -28.15 -0.85
N ALA A 102 19.40 -28.74 0.34
CA ALA A 102 18.57 -28.19 1.41
C ALA A 102 18.97 -26.74 1.77
N ARG A 103 20.28 -26.49 1.92
CA ARG A 103 20.82 -25.13 2.14
C ARG A 103 20.44 -24.16 1.02
N ARG A 104 20.57 -24.58 -0.24
CA ARG A 104 20.22 -23.75 -1.41
C ARG A 104 18.73 -23.45 -1.50
N TYR A 105 17.87 -24.39 -1.13
CA TYR A 105 16.43 -24.14 -1.05
C TYR A 105 16.12 -23.16 0.08
N SER A 106 16.67 -23.38 1.28
CA SER A 106 16.49 -22.46 2.42
C SER A 106 16.97 -21.04 2.11
N ASP A 107 18.16 -20.87 1.52
CA ASP A 107 18.67 -19.54 1.17
C ASP A 107 17.76 -18.80 0.18
N ARG A 108 17.21 -19.51 -0.82
CA ARG A 108 16.23 -18.94 -1.75
C ARG A 108 14.90 -18.66 -1.06
N GLY A 109 14.46 -19.54 -0.17
CA GLY A 109 13.25 -19.37 0.64
C GLY A 109 13.31 -18.15 1.54
N LEU A 110 14.45 -17.86 2.17
CA LEU A 110 14.59 -16.64 2.98
C LEU A 110 14.46 -15.37 2.13
N ILE A 111 14.94 -15.39 0.87
CA ILE A 111 14.78 -14.28 -0.07
C ILE A 111 13.31 -14.13 -0.49
N GLU A 112 12.60 -15.24 -0.69
CA GLU A 112 11.17 -15.21 -0.99
C GLU A 112 10.35 -14.71 0.20
N LEU A 113 10.62 -15.22 1.41
CA LEU A 113 10.00 -14.76 2.64
C LEU A 113 10.24 -13.28 2.89
N SER A 114 11.46 -12.77 2.64
CA SER A 114 11.71 -11.34 2.84
C SER A 114 10.82 -10.49 1.94
N ARG A 115 10.61 -10.92 0.68
CA ARG A 115 9.71 -10.22 -0.26
C ARG A 115 8.25 -10.30 0.18
N LEU A 116 7.79 -11.46 0.66
CA LEU A 116 6.42 -11.64 1.17
C LEU A 116 6.16 -10.76 2.39
N ILE A 117 7.09 -10.75 3.35
CA ILE A 117 7.04 -9.90 4.55
C ILE A 117 6.93 -8.42 4.17
N THR A 118 7.68 -7.96 3.18
CA THR A 118 7.68 -6.53 2.78
C THR A 118 6.61 -6.15 1.76
N SER A 119 5.75 -7.08 1.32
CA SER A 119 4.70 -6.80 0.35
C SER A 119 3.33 -7.14 0.89
N ASN A 120 3.00 -8.44 0.93
CA ASN A 120 1.65 -8.94 1.15
C ASN A 120 1.36 -9.23 2.62
N TRP A 121 2.39 -9.33 3.45
CA TRP A 121 2.25 -9.68 4.88
C TRP A 121 2.42 -8.48 5.82
N ILE A 122 2.56 -7.27 5.27
CA ILE A 122 2.47 -6.04 6.05
C ILE A 122 0.99 -5.85 6.43
N LEU A 123 0.57 -6.44 7.55
CA LEU A 123 -0.82 -6.38 7.99
C LEU A 123 -1.12 -5.07 8.73
N ASP A 124 -0.28 -4.69 9.70
CA ASP A 124 -0.55 -3.54 10.58
C ASP A 124 0.44 -2.39 10.40
N ALA A 125 1.53 -2.61 9.67
CA ALA A 125 2.57 -1.60 9.41
C ALA A 125 2.33 -0.84 8.09
N VAL A 126 1.10 -0.86 7.57
CA VAL A 126 0.72 -0.19 6.32
C VAL A 126 0.90 1.32 6.48
N PRO A 127 1.61 2.00 5.56
CA PRO A 127 1.67 3.45 5.56
C PRO A 127 0.27 4.07 5.43
N THR A 128 0.03 5.22 6.03
CA THR A 128 -1.24 5.94 5.94
C THR A 128 -1.02 7.32 5.33
N CYS A 129 -1.97 7.77 4.54
CA CYS A 129 -2.05 9.13 4.02
C CYS A 129 -3.48 9.64 4.20
N ASP A 130 -3.66 10.43 5.25
CA ASP A 130 -4.93 11.02 5.63
C ASP A 130 -4.97 12.45 5.13
N VAL A 131 -5.93 12.75 4.26
CA VAL A 131 -6.14 14.07 3.69
C VAL A 131 -7.45 14.64 4.21
N VAL A 132 -7.39 15.85 4.75
CA VAL A 132 -8.57 16.59 5.20
C VAL A 132 -8.72 17.83 4.33
N LEU A 133 -9.89 17.97 3.74
CA LEU A 133 -10.27 19.14 2.96
C LEU A 133 -11.43 19.83 3.67
N ASN A 134 -11.21 21.10 4.00
CA ASN A 134 -12.22 21.94 4.62
C ASN A 134 -12.64 23.04 3.65
N ALA A 135 -13.87 22.99 3.15
CA ALA A 135 -14.40 24.02 2.27
C ALA A 135 -14.52 25.36 3.00
N ASN A 136 -13.93 26.40 2.41
CA ASN A 136 -13.99 27.78 2.90
C ASN A 136 -14.60 28.68 1.82
N GLY A 137 -15.88 28.44 1.55
CA GLY A 137 -16.62 29.09 0.46
C GLY A 137 -16.63 28.28 -0.84
N PRO A 138 -17.19 28.84 -1.93
CA PRO A 138 -17.43 28.11 -3.18
C PRO A 138 -16.16 27.87 -4.01
N THR A 139 -15.13 28.71 -3.85
CA THR A 139 -13.95 28.74 -4.73
C THR A 139 -12.63 28.39 -4.03
N CYS A 140 -12.67 28.00 -2.76
CA CYS A 140 -11.47 27.73 -1.99
C CYS A 140 -11.71 26.64 -0.93
N CYS A 141 -10.72 25.78 -0.74
CA CYS A 141 -10.67 24.89 0.41
C CYS A 141 -9.27 24.88 1.05
N GLU A 142 -9.24 24.59 2.34
CA GLU A 142 -8.01 24.34 3.08
C GLU A 142 -7.69 22.85 3.05
N LEU A 143 -6.47 22.53 2.65
CA LEU A 143 -5.92 21.19 2.59
C LEU A 143 -4.98 20.96 3.77
N TYR A 144 -5.27 19.91 4.53
CA TYR A 144 -4.40 19.33 5.54
C TYR A 144 -4.03 17.93 5.09
N ALA A 145 -2.79 17.52 5.35
CA ALA A 145 -2.37 16.13 5.20
C ALA A 145 -1.60 15.67 6.41
N ARG A 146 -1.85 14.42 6.80
CA ARG A 146 -1.08 13.66 7.77
C ARG A 146 -0.70 12.33 7.15
N CYS A 147 0.54 11.96 7.29
CA CYS A 147 1.08 10.72 6.74
C CYS A 147 1.81 9.98 7.86
N GLY A 148 1.76 8.65 7.84
CA GLY A 148 2.43 7.84 8.84
C GLY A 148 2.98 6.56 8.24
N HIS A 149 4.15 6.14 8.65
CA HIS A 149 4.73 4.87 8.23
C HIS A 149 5.71 4.34 9.28
N PRO A 150 6.00 3.04 9.30
CA PRO A 150 7.08 2.52 10.13
C PRO A 150 8.42 3.10 9.70
N GLU A 151 9.31 3.35 10.65
CA GLU A 151 10.65 3.89 10.41
C GLU A 151 11.49 2.96 9.51
N SER A 152 11.24 1.65 9.61
CA SER A 152 11.91 0.65 8.78
C SER A 152 11.49 0.66 7.31
N VAL A 153 10.36 1.29 6.98
CA VAL A 153 9.86 1.40 5.60
C VAL A 153 10.31 2.71 5.01
N ARG A 154 11.01 2.64 3.87
CA ARG A 154 11.51 3.85 3.19
C ARG A 154 10.39 4.51 2.38
N MET A 155 10.08 5.74 2.77
CA MET A 155 9.05 6.57 2.15
C MET A 155 9.62 7.93 1.77
N ASP A 156 9.22 8.43 0.60
CA ASP A 156 9.39 9.83 0.24
C ASP A 156 8.15 10.61 0.67
N PRO A 157 8.27 11.92 0.98
CA PRO A 157 7.09 12.75 1.21
C PRO A 157 6.13 12.71 0.02
N PRO A 158 4.80 12.59 0.25
CA PRO A 158 3.85 12.59 -0.84
C PRO A 158 3.82 13.94 -1.54
N ARG A 159 3.62 13.89 -2.85
CA ARG A 159 3.46 15.07 -3.71
C ARG A 159 1.99 15.38 -3.88
N PHE A 160 1.67 16.66 -3.92
CA PHE A 160 0.30 17.15 -4.09
C PHE A 160 0.28 18.03 -5.34
N GLU A 161 -0.58 17.69 -6.28
CA GLU A 161 -0.74 18.41 -7.56
C GLU A 161 -2.18 18.88 -7.67
N VAL A 162 -2.40 20.13 -8.04
CA VAL A 162 -3.72 20.67 -8.40
C VAL A 162 -3.81 20.74 -9.92
N LEU A 163 -4.80 20.06 -10.47
CA LEU A 163 -5.14 20.07 -11.88
C LEU A 163 -6.41 20.91 -12.07
N SER A 164 -6.39 21.81 -13.02
CA SER A 164 -7.57 22.59 -13.44
C SER A 164 -7.51 22.83 -14.95
N ASP A 165 -8.27 23.81 -15.46
CA ASP A 165 -8.13 24.29 -16.84
C ASP A 165 -6.74 24.91 -17.13
N ALA A 166 -5.95 25.19 -16.08
CA ALA A 166 -4.58 25.67 -16.15
C ALA A 166 -3.55 24.51 -16.09
N PRO A 167 -2.26 24.77 -16.39
CA PRO A 167 -1.21 23.78 -16.18
C PRO A 167 -1.19 23.29 -14.73
N ALA A 168 -0.86 22.01 -14.55
CA ALA A 168 -0.75 21.39 -13.23
C ALA A 168 0.17 22.19 -12.30
N GLU A 169 -0.33 22.51 -11.09
CA GLU A 169 0.44 23.20 -10.05
C GLU A 169 0.82 22.21 -8.95
N GLU A 170 2.12 22.03 -8.70
CA GLU A 170 2.59 21.24 -7.55
C GLU A 170 2.55 22.10 -6.27
N LEU A 171 1.87 21.61 -5.24
CA LEU A 171 1.86 22.23 -3.93
C LEU A 171 3.15 21.86 -3.19
N HIS A 172 3.76 22.85 -2.55
CA HIS A 172 4.97 22.69 -1.74
C HIS A 172 4.70 22.99 -0.26
N PRO A 173 3.92 22.14 0.43
CA PRO A 173 3.62 22.33 1.85
C PRO A 173 4.88 22.17 2.70
N GLN A 174 4.97 22.93 3.77
CA GLN A 174 5.98 22.70 4.80
C GLN A 174 5.56 21.51 5.66
N TRP A 175 6.49 20.58 5.92
CA TRP A 175 6.24 19.38 6.71
C TRP A 175 6.82 19.50 8.12
N VAL A 176 6.11 18.94 9.09
CA VAL A 176 6.62 18.63 10.44
C VAL A 176 6.66 17.12 10.58
N THR A 177 7.81 16.59 10.99
CA THR A 177 8.04 15.16 11.18
C THR A 177 8.26 14.87 12.66
N GLU A 178 7.56 13.87 13.16
CA GLU A 178 7.67 13.36 14.52
C GLU A 178 7.94 11.85 14.46
N GLN A 179 8.83 11.36 15.32
CA GLN A 179 9.16 9.93 15.43
C GLN A 179 8.82 9.45 16.84
N HIS A 180 8.05 8.37 16.92
CA HIS A 180 7.64 7.76 18.19
C HIS A 180 7.42 6.27 18.00
N ASP A 181 7.97 5.44 18.89
CA ASP A 181 7.83 3.97 18.89
C ASP A 181 8.03 3.31 17.52
N GLY A 182 9.13 3.64 16.83
CA GLY A 182 9.44 3.05 15.52
C GLY A 182 8.49 3.47 14.39
N ARG A 183 7.67 4.50 14.59
CA ARG A 183 6.78 5.09 13.59
C ARG A 183 7.16 6.54 13.30
N CYS A 184 7.27 6.87 12.02
CA CYS A 184 7.40 8.22 11.51
C CYS A 184 6.01 8.76 11.19
N THR A 185 5.67 9.93 11.72
CA THR A 185 4.47 10.68 11.34
C THR A 185 4.89 12.02 10.77
N THR A 186 4.43 12.34 9.56
CA THR A 186 4.62 13.65 8.94
C THR A 186 3.29 14.34 8.76
N ARG A 187 3.24 15.65 8.91
CA ARG A 187 2.02 16.43 8.67
C ARG A 187 2.35 17.80 8.12
N PHE A 188 1.38 18.42 7.47
CA PHE A 188 1.49 19.82 7.09
C PHE A 188 1.70 20.70 8.34
N ALA A 189 2.68 21.59 8.28
CA ALA A 189 2.94 22.58 9.32
C ALA A 189 1.79 23.61 9.40
N ARG A 190 1.20 23.93 8.25
CA ARG A 190 0.07 24.84 8.05
C ARG A 190 -0.80 24.31 6.90
N PRO A 191 -2.11 24.57 6.88
CA PRO A 191 -2.94 24.20 5.75
C PRO A 191 -2.46 24.86 4.46
N ALA A 192 -2.54 24.12 3.35
CA ALA A 192 -2.38 24.68 2.02
C ALA A 192 -3.74 25.17 1.50
N ALA A 193 -3.78 26.33 0.84
CA ALA A 193 -4.99 26.77 0.17
C ALA A 193 -5.08 26.15 -1.22
N VAL A 194 -6.24 25.60 -1.58
CA VAL A 194 -6.53 25.07 -2.91
C VAL A 194 -7.64 25.89 -3.52
N LEU A 195 -7.34 26.54 -4.65
CA LEU A 195 -8.32 27.30 -5.41
C LEU A 195 -9.13 26.34 -6.29
N LEU A 196 -10.45 26.48 -6.24
CA LEU A 196 -11.40 25.70 -7.01
C LEU A 196 -11.92 26.59 -8.15
N SER A 197 -11.65 26.18 -9.38
CA SER A 197 -12.09 26.89 -10.59
C SER A 197 -12.47 25.88 -11.66
N GLY A 198 -13.74 25.90 -12.11
CA GLY A 198 -14.21 24.95 -13.10
C GLY A 198 -14.06 23.51 -12.62
N GLU A 199 -13.64 22.61 -13.50
CA GLU A 199 -13.23 21.26 -13.12
C GLU A 199 -11.84 21.33 -12.46
N THR A 200 -11.76 20.97 -11.18
CA THR A 200 -10.50 20.95 -10.42
C THR A 200 -10.28 19.55 -9.87
N SER A 201 -9.03 19.09 -9.81
CA SER A 201 -8.66 17.82 -9.20
C SER A 201 -7.40 17.97 -8.35
N LEU A 202 -7.48 17.57 -7.10
CA LEU A 202 -6.30 17.39 -6.24
C LEU A 202 -5.80 15.97 -6.41
N VAL A 203 -4.55 15.83 -6.79
CA VAL A 203 -3.86 14.56 -6.97
C VAL A 203 -2.81 14.44 -5.88
N VAL A 204 -2.92 13.38 -5.08
CA VAL A 204 -1.91 13.00 -4.09
C VAL A 204 -1.15 11.81 -4.64
N ARG A 205 0.15 11.96 -4.84
CA ARG A 205 1.04 10.89 -5.30
C ARG A 205 1.94 10.48 -4.17
N TRP A 206 1.92 9.18 -3.91
CA TRP A 206 2.73 8.57 -2.89
C TRP A 206 3.90 7.82 -3.51
N SER A 207 5.08 8.01 -2.95
CA SER A 207 6.33 7.40 -3.43
C SER A 207 7.03 6.71 -2.26
N GLY A 208 7.36 5.44 -2.44
CA GLY A 208 8.03 4.65 -1.40
C GLY A 208 7.93 3.16 -1.66
N GLU A 209 8.44 2.38 -0.71
CA GLU A 209 8.51 0.91 -0.82
C GLU A 209 7.13 0.25 -0.77
N VAL A 210 6.18 0.85 -0.03
CA VAL A 210 4.85 0.26 0.24
C VAL A 210 3.76 1.28 -0.09
N TRP A 211 2.68 0.80 -0.72
CA TRP A 211 1.51 1.64 -1.00
C TRP A 211 0.78 2.02 0.29
N PRO A 212 0.27 3.26 0.40
CA PRO A 212 -0.41 3.69 1.60
C PRO A 212 -1.87 3.25 1.55
N LYS A 213 -2.47 3.15 2.73
CA LYS A 213 -3.90 3.33 2.89
C LYS A 213 -4.20 4.83 2.80
N PHE A 214 -4.91 5.23 1.75
CA PHE A 214 -5.43 6.58 1.64
C PHE A 214 -6.74 6.74 2.42
N SER A 215 -6.92 7.90 3.04
CA SER A 215 -8.21 8.34 3.57
C SER A 215 -8.43 9.81 3.22
N ALA A 216 -9.69 10.17 2.97
CA ALA A 216 -10.09 11.54 2.68
C ALA A 216 -11.28 11.92 3.57
N GLN A 217 -11.15 13.02 4.29
CA GLN A 217 -12.23 13.64 5.05
C GLN A 217 -12.61 14.96 4.40
N LEU A 218 -13.87 15.06 3.99
CA LEU A 218 -14.42 16.26 3.36
C LEU A 218 -15.34 16.94 4.37
N SER A 219 -15.02 18.17 4.78
CA SER A 219 -15.80 18.96 5.72
C SER A 219 -16.13 20.35 5.16
N GLY A 220 -17.14 21.00 5.74
CA GLY A 220 -17.60 22.31 5.28
C GLY A 220 -18.76 22.23 4.28
N SER A 221 -19.11 23.38 3.71
CA SER A 221 -20.25 23.53 2.81
C SER A 221 -19.83 23.44 1.35
N TRP A 222 -20.20 22.34 0.70
CA TRP A 222 -19.85 22.03 -0.69
C TRP A 222 -21.03 22.29 -1.65
N VAL A 223 -21.63 23.48 -1.55
CA VAL A 223 -22.96 23.79 -2.13
C VAL A 223 -22.99 23.70 -3.67
N GLU A 224 -21.85 23.89 -4.34
CA GLU A 224 -21.76 24.00 -5.81
C GLU A 224 -21.01 22.83 -6.48
N SER A 225 -20.51 21.86 -5.69
CA SER A 225 -19.85 20.66 -6.23
C SER A 225 -19.74 19.59 -5.15
N THR A 226 -20.13 18.36 -5.44
CA THR A 226 -19.86 17.23 -4.52
C THR A 226 -18.49 16.65 -4.89
N PRO A 227 -17.50 16.64 -3.99
CA PRO A 227 -16.19 16.09 -4.30
C PRO A 227 -16.29 14.57 -4.48
N VAL A 228 -15.63 14.04 -5.49
CA VAL A 228 -15.48 12.59 -5.73
C VAL A 228 -14.06 12.17 -5.38
N VAL A 229 -13.92 11.14 -4.56
CA VAL A 229 -12.61 10.60 -4.15
C VAL A 229 -12.37 9.27 -4.84
N GLU A 230 -11.25 9.16 -5.53
CA GLU A 230 -10.82 7.94 -6.22
C GLU A 230 -9.41 7.56 -5.73
N CYS A 231 -9.17 6.27 -5.47
CA CYS A 231 -7.87 5.76 -5.06
C CYS A 231 -7.44 4.64 -6.01
N LEU A 232 -6.22 4.72 -6.54
CA LEU A 232 -5.65 3.69 -7.40
C LEU A 232 -4.16 3.53 -7.07
N GLY A 233 -3.80 2.39 -6.46
CA GLY A 233 -2.43 2.07 -6.10
C GLY A 233 -1.81 3.16 -5.21
N ASN A 234 -0.78 3.82 -5.71
CA ASN A 234 -0.05 4.88 -5.01
C ASN A 234 -0.60 6.30 -5.25
N LYS A 235 -1.80 6.42 -5.81
CA LYS A 235 -2.42 7.71 -6.15
C LYS A 235 -3.81 7.82 -5.54
N MET A 236 -4.08 8.96 -4.93
CA MET A 236 -5.43 9.41 -4.61
C MET A 236 -5.76 10.64 -5.45
N MET A 237 -6.99 10.72 -5.92
CA MET A 237 -7.52 11.87 -6.64
C MET A 237 -8.83 12.32 -6.00
N ILE A 238 -8.96 13.63 -5.78
CA ILE A 238 -10.17 14.26 -5.28
C ILE A 238 -10.61 15.25 -6.35
N ARG A 239 -11.75 15.01 -6.97
CA ARG A 239 -12.26 15.77 -8.12
C ARG A 239 -13.47 16.59 -7.72
N TRP A 240 -13.51 17.82 -8.22
CA TRP A 240 -14.65 18.72 -8.10
C TRP A 240 -15.18 19.04 -9.49
N PHE A 241 -16.48 18.84 -9.67
CA PHE A 241 -17.19 19.21 -10.89
C PHE A 241 -18.14 20.36 -10.56
N PRO A 242 -18.12 21.47 -11.31
CA PRO A 242 -19.08 22.54 -11.11
C PRO A 242 -20.48 22.01 -11.38
N SER A 243 -21.43 22.26 -10.48
CA SER A 243 -22.83 21.90 -10.67
C SER A 243 -23.41 22.68 -11.86
N GLY A 244 -23.38 22.06 -13.04
CA GLY A 244 -23.79 22.67 -14.31
C GLY A 244 -23.41 21.86 -15.55
N SER A 245 -22.48 20.89 -15.47
CA SER A 245 -22.20 19.96 -16.57
C SER A 245 -23.10 18.72 -16.51
N SER A 246 -24.42 18.91 -16.53
CA SER A 246 -25.27 17.86 -17.08
C SER A 246 -24.86 17.69 -18.54
N SER A 247 -24.25 16.56 -18.87
CA SER A 247 -24.11 16.14 -20.25
C SER A 247 -25.49 16.11 -20.89
N GLU A 248 -25.82 17.14 -21.68
CA GLU A 248 -26.84 17.02 -22.71
C GLU A 248 -26.33 15.96 -23.69
N THR A 249 -26.66 14.70 -23.41
CA THR A 249 -26.85 13.75 -24.50
C THR A 249 -27.98 14.32 -25.35
N GLU A 250 -27.60 15.08 -26.39
CA GLU A 250 -28.46 15.40 -27.53
C GLU A 250 -29.00 14.07 -28.08
N GLY A 251 -30.18 13.68 -27.58
CA GLY A 251 -31.04 12.74 -28.26
C GLY A 251 -31.41 13.37 -29.59
N VAL A 252 -30.76 12.90 -30.66
CA VAL A 252 -31.17 13.14 -32.04
C VAL A 252 -32.62 12.68 -32.17
N SER A 253 -33.56 13.61 -31.99
CA SER A 253 -34.97 13.37 -32.31
C SER A 253 -35.11 13.48 -33.82
N ASP A 254 -34.99 12.36 -34.51
CA ASP A 254 -35.33 12.26 -35.92
C ASP A 254 -36.86 12.35 -36.06
N LYS A 255 -37.36 13.59 -36.13
CA LYS A 255 -38.70 13.89 -36.63
C LYS A 255 -38.62 14.02 -38.14
N SER A 256 -38.68 12.91 -38.86
CA SER A 256 -39.09 12.98 -40.25
C SER A 256 -39.84 11.73 -40.73
N ARG A 257 -41.09 12.00 -41.18
CA ARG A 257 -41.91 11.24 -42.13
C ARG A 257 -42.60 9.96 -41.64
N ASN A 258 -43.88 10.12 -41.30
CA ASN A 258 -44.87 9.20 -41.88
C ASN A 258 -46.06 10.01 -42.43
N ARG A 259 -46.04 10.25 -43.74
CA ARG A 259 -47.20 10.74 -44.50
C ARG A 259 -48.10 9.53 -44.74
N GLY A 260 -49.37 9.66 -44.38
CA GLY A 260 -50.38 8.65 -44.67
C GLY A 260 -50.57 8.43 -46.17
N VAL A 261 -50.96 7.19 -46.50
CA VAL A 261 -51.76 6.89 -47.68
C VAL A 261 -52.88 5.96 -47.23
N ALA A 262 -54.10 6.44 -47.47
CA ALA A 262 -55.37 5.77 -47.28
C ALA A 262 -55.64 4.76 -48.41
N GLY A 263 -56.51 3.79 -48.13
CA GLY A 263 -57.12 2.93 -49.15
C GLY A 263 -57.61 1.62 -48.56
N GLY A 264 -58.70 1.67 -47.79
CA GLY A 264 -59.50 0.50 -47.48
C GLY A 264 -60.48 0.26 -48.62
N ASP A 265 -60.45 -0.96 -49.14
CA ASP A 265 -61.38 -1.50 -50.13
C ASP A 265 -62.77 -1.70 -49.51
N ASP A 266 -63.80 -1.19 -50.19
CA ASP A 266 -65.18 -1.67 -50.09
C ASP A 266 -65.66 -2.01 -51.50
N ASP A 267 -66.20 -3.24 -51.63
CA ASP A 267 -67.26 -3.71 -52.53
C ASP A 267 -67.41 -3.11 -53.94
N GLN A 268 -67.35 -3.98 -54.96
CA GLN A 268 -68.54 -4.45 -55.69
C GLN A 268 -68.16 -5.43 -56.82
N ASN A 269 -68.92 -6.54 -56.87
CA ASN A 269 -69.45 -7.25 -58.04
C ASN A 269 -68.77 -7.05 -59.41
#